data_AF-A0A9X6Q303-F1
#
_entry.id   AF-A0A9X6Q303-F1
#
_cell.length_a   1.000
_cell.length_b   1.000
_cell.length_c   1.000
_cell.angle_alpha   90.00
_cell.angle_beta   90.00
_cell.angle_gamma   90.00
#
_symmetry.space_group_name_H-M   'P 1'
#
loop_
_entity.id
_entity.type
_entity.pdbx_description
1 polymer ?
#
loop_
_entity_poly.entity_id
_entity_poly.type
_entity_poly.pdbx_seq_one_letter_code
_entity_poly.pdbx_strand_id
1 'polypeptide(L)' 'MTYNNFMIMDDKGLIGGKQGDIVTLVRFYDKDHVLCIDKDNREILLKLTRLKTVWSCVKCHYTYDQRGNCKCLRV' A
#
# COMPACT_ATOMS: atom_id res chain seq x y z
N MET A 1 -15.02 6.65 3.36
CA MET A 1 -14.32 5.54 4.01
C MET A 1 -12.84 5.82 3.98
N THR A 2 -12.19 5.88 5.13
CA THR A 2 -10.74 6.03 5.27
C THR A 2 -10.13 4.65 5.08
N TYR A 3 -9.37 4.44 4.01
CA TYR A 3 -8.71 3.16 3.76
C TYR A 3 -7.38 3.13 4.51
N ASN A 4 -7.14 2.09 5.31
CA ASN A 4 -5.83 1.87 5.90
C ASN A 4 -4.85 1.47 4.79
N ASN A 5 -3.86 2.33 4.53
CA ASN A 5 -2.91 2.13 3.46
C ASN A 5 -1.50 1.92 4.02
N PHE A 6 -0.74 1.09 3.31
CA PHE A 6 0.62 0.77 3.65
C PHE A 6 1.53 1.02 2.47
N MET A 7 2.73 1.53 2.74
CA MET A 7 3.84 1.55 1.80
C MET A 7 4.72 0.32 2.06
N ILE A 8 5.08 -0.39 0.99
CA ILE A 8 6.03 -1.51 1.05
C ILE A 8 7.42 -0.92 1.31
N MET A 9 8.03 -1.27 2.44
CA MET A 9 9.35 -0.78 2.84
C MET A 9 10.48 -1.71 2.41
N ASP A 10 10.17 -2.98 2.14
CA ASP A 10 11.13 -3.99 1.75
C ASP A 10 10.43 -5.04 0.86
N ASP A 11 10.91 -5.19 -0.38
CA ASP A 11 10.33 -6.06 -1.42
C ASP A 11 11.13 -7.33 -1.69
N LYS A 12 12.18 -7.61 -0.90
CA LYS A 12 12.98 -8.83 -1.03
C LYS A 12 12.10 -10.09 -0.99
N GLY A 13 12.11 -10.87 -2.08
CA GLY A 13 11.35 -12.11 -2.19
C GLY A 13 9.83 -11.94 -2.32
N LEU A 14 9.32 -10.72 -2.54
CA LEU A 14 7.91 -10.52 -2.88
C LEU A 14 7.66 -10.87 -4.35
N ILE A 15 6.62 -11.67 -4.58
CA ILE A 15 6.09 -11.95 -5.91
C ILE A 15 5.00 -10.90 -6.16
N GLY A 16 5.38 -9.78 -6.78
CA GLY A 16 4.52 -8.61 -6.97
C GLY A 16 4.69 -7.55 -5.88
N GLY A 17 4.48 -6.28 -6.26
CA GLY A 17 4.79 -5.11 -5.42
C GLY A 17 6.29 -4.81 -5.34
N LYS A 18 6.63 -3.52 -5.31
CA LYS A 18 8.00 -3.00 -5.18
C LYS A 18 8.13 -2.11 -3.94
N GLN A 19 9.35 -1.95 -3.45
CA GLN A 19 9.61 -0.98 -2.40
C GLN A 19 9.13 0.42 -2.84
N GLY A 20 8.36 1.09 -1.99
CA GLY A 20 7.71 2.37 -2.27
C GLY A 20 6.30 2.26 -2.84
N ASP A 21 5.86 1.08 -3.28
CA ASP A 21 4.47 0.88 -3.71
C ASP A 21 3.51 1.01 -2.51
N ILE A 22 2.33 1.56 -2.78
CA ILE A 22 1.24 1.67 -1.81
C ILE A 22 0.23 0.56 -2.07
N VAL A 23 -0.17 -0.11 -0.99
CA VAL A 23 -1.18 -1.17 -0.99
C VAL A 23 -2.27 -0.83 0.03
N THR A 24 -3.51 -1.21 -0.27
CA THR A 24 -4.65 -1.00 0.62
C THR A 24 -4.91 -2.24 1.46
N LEU A 25 -5.04 -2.08 2.78
CA LEU A 25 -5.43 -3.16 3.67
C LEU A 25 -6.84 -3.67 3.32
N VAL A 26 -6.96 -4.98 3.12
CA VAL A 26 -8.24 -5.68 3.05
C VAL A 26 -8.60 -6.25 4.40
N ARG A 27 -7.70 -7.07 4.97
CA ARG A 27 -7.89 -7.74 6.27
C ARG A 27 -6.56 -8.17 6.88
N PHE A 28 -6.57 -8.36 8.19
CA PHE A 28 -5.50 -9.08 8.88
C PHE A 28 -5.64 -10.58 8.60
N TYR A 29 -4.56 -11.22 8.19
CA TYR A 29 -4.55 -12.66 7.96
C TYR A 29 -4.17 -13.41 9.24
N ASP A 30 -3.14 -12.92 9.93
CA ASP A 30 -2.75 -13.35 11.26
C ASP A 30 -2.10 -12.16 12.02
N LYS A 31 -1.40 -12.45 13.12
CA LYS A 31 -0.75 -11.43 13.97
C LYS A 31 0.40 -10.67 13.29
N ASP A 32 1.04 -11.29 12.30
CA ASP A 32 2.25 -10.77 11.62
C ASP A 32 1.98 -10.41 10.16
N HIS A 33 0.89 -10.91 9.56
CA HIS A 33 0.58 -10.78 8.15
C HIS A 33 -0.76 -10.09 7.87
N VAL A 34 -0.77 -9.28 6.82
CA VAL A 34 -1.95 -8.61 6.29
C VAL A 34 -2.16 -8.95 4.82
N LEU A 35 -3.42 -9.09 4.43
CA LEU A 35 -3.82 -9.18 3.04
C LEU A 35 -4.12 -7.78 2.53
N CYS A 36 -3.42 -7.38 1.48
CA CYS A 36 -3.58 -6.07 0.87
C CYS A 36 -3.90 -6.19 -0.62
N ILE A 37 -4.45 -5.14 -1.20
CA ILE A 37 -4.66 -5.00 -2.64
C ILE A 37 -3.66 -3.99 -3.21
N ASP A 38 -3.01 -4.33 -4.33
CA ASP A 38 -2.12 -3.44 -5.08
C ASP A 38 -2.88 -2.53 -6.06
N LYS A 39 -2.14 -1.66 -6.75
CA LYS A 39 -2.68 -0.75 -7.79
C LYS A 39 -3.34 -1.46 -8.98
N ASP A 40 -3.03 -2.74 -9.19
CA ASP A 40 -3.53 -3.57 -10.28
C ASP A 40 -4.68 -4.48 -9.80
N ASN A 41 -5.25 -4.20 -8.62
CA ASN A 41 -6.30 -4.97 -7.95
C ASN A 41 -5.92 -6.43 -7.63
N ARG A 42 -4.62 -6.72 -7.46
CA ARG A 42 -4.14 -8.04 -7.06
C ARG A 42 -4.00 -8.13 -5.54
N GLU A 43 -4.43 -9.25 -4.98
CA GLU A 43 -4.21 -9.55 -3.57
C GLU A 43 -2.77 -9.96 -3.32
N ILE A 44 -2.14 -9.35 -2.31
CA ILE A 44 -0.77 -9.62 -1.88
C ILE A 44 -0.76 -9.82 -0.36
N LEU A 45 -0.17 -10.91 0.10
CA LEU A 45 0.06 -11.19 1.51
C LEU A 45 1.40 -10.61 1.95
N LEU A 46 1.39 -9.71 2.94
CA LEU A 46 2.56 -8.93 3.36
C LEU A 46 2.77 -9.01 4.87
N LYS A 47 4.03 -9.02 5.30
CA LYS A 47 4.41 -8.92 6.72
C LYS A 47 4.31 -7.48 7.21
N LEU A 48 3.65 -7.25 8.33
CA LEU A 48 3.49 -5.93 8.95
C LEU A 48 4.83 -5.22 9.20
N THR A 49 5.87 -5.96 9.58
CA THR A 49 7.21 -5.41 9.84
C THR A 49 7.90 -4.83 8.60
N ARG A 50 7.40 -5.15 7.41
CA ARG A 50 7.93 -4.67 6.11
C ARG A 50 7.03 -3.58 5.52
N LEU A 51 6.07 -3.09 6.29
CA LEU A 51 5.08 -2.10 5.87
C LEU A 51 5.20 -0.85 6.73
N LYS A 52 4.92 0.30 6.12
CA LYS A 52 4.77 1.58 6.81
C LYS A 52 3.38 2.12 6.55
N THR A 53 2.62 2.43 7.61
CA THR A 53 1.32 3.10 7.46
C THR A 53 1.50 4.44 6.77
N VAL A 54 0.71 4.69 5.73
CA VAL A 54 0.75 5.93 4.97
C VAL A 54 -0.65 6.45 4.72
N TRP A 55 -0.75 7.77 4.58
CA TRP A 55 -1.99 8.42 4.22
C TRP A 55 -2.27 8.20 2.74
N SER A 56 -3.50 7.84 2.39
CA SER A 56 -3.90 7.65 0.99
C SER A 56 -4.90 8.69 0.51
N CYS A 57 -4.93 8.90 -0.81
CA CYS A 57 -5.66 9.99 -1.42
C CYS A 57 -7.05 9.48 -1.71
N VAL A 58 -8.06 10.03 -1.04
CA VAL A 58 -9.44 9.55 -1.16
C VAL A 58 -9.96 9.59 -2.61
N LYS A 59 -9.40 10.47 -3.46
CA LYS A 59 -9.82 10.66 -4.86
C LYS A 59 -9.21 9.66 -5.85
N CYS A 60 -7.95 9.28 -5.70
CA CYS A 60 -7.27 8.37 -6.65
C CYS A 60 -6.70 7.11 -6.01
N HIS A 61 -6.94 6.91 -4.72
CA HIS A 61 -6.60 5.75 -3.90
C HIS A 61 -5.10 5.38 -3.81
N TYR A 62 -4.24 5.83 -4.74
CA TYR A 62 -2.91 5.23 -4.95
C TYR A 62 -1.83 6.16 -5.48
N THR A 63 -2.15 7.39 -5.88
CA THR A 63 -1.18 8.20 -6.62
C THR A 63 -0.50 9.22 -5.71
N TYR A 64 0.60 8.83 -5.07
CA TYR A 64 1.52 9.78 -4.44
C TYR A 64 2.85 9.83 -5.19
N ASP A 65 3.47 11.01 -5.26
CA ASP A 65 4.87 11.11 -5.68
C ASP A 65 5.81 10.68 -4.54
N GLN A 66 7.11 10.59 -4.83
CA GLN A 66 8.14 10.21 -3.84
C GLN A 66 8.26 11.20 -2.67
N ARG A 67 7.60 12.36 -2.75
CA ARG A 67 7.54 13.39 -1.69
C ARG A 67 6.25 13.29 -0.86
N GLY A 68 5.38 12.33 -1.15
CA GLY A 68 4.10 12.17 -0.46
C GLY A 68 3.02 13.15 -0.94
N ASN A 69 3.13 13.71 -2.15
CA ASN A 69 2.08 14.55 -2.73
C ASN A 69 1.13 13.74 -3.61
N CYS A 70 -0.18 13.91 -3.42
CA CYS A 70 -1.17 13.23 -4.24
C CYS A 70 -1.18 13.76 -5.68
N LYS A 71 -0.89 12.91 -6.68
CA LYS A 71 -0.80 13.32 -8.10
C LYS A 71 -2.15 13.76 -8.67
N CYS A 72 -3.27 13.22 -8.19
CA CYS A 72 -4.59 13.63 -8.67
C CYS A 72 -5.10 14.97 -8.11
N LEU A 73 -4.31 15.64 -7.26
CA LEU A 73 -4.54 17.00 -6.78
C LEU A 73 -3.75 18.06 -7.57
N ARG A 74 -2.93 17.67 -8.56
CA ARG A 74 -2.25 18.60 -9.49
C ARG A 74 -3.06 18.91 -10.75
N VAL A 75 -4.35 18.58 -10.76
CA VAL A 75 -5.30 18.87 -11.84
C VAL A 75 -6.07 20.13 -11.50
#